data_AF-R7Q6U6-F1
#
_entry.id   AF-R7Q6U6-F1
#
_cell.length_a   1.000
_cell.length_b   1.000
_cell.length_c   1.000
_cell.angle_alpha   90.00
_cell.angle_beta   90.00
_cell.angle_gamma   90.00
#
_symmetry.space_group_name_H-M   'P 1'
#
loop_
_entity.id
_entity.type
_entity.pdbx_description
1 polymer ?
#
loop_
_entity_poly.entity_id
_entity_poly.type
_entity_poly.pdbx_seq_one_letter_code
_entity_poly.pdbx_strand_id
1 'polypeptide(L)'
;MFASPVYRSTWKGDGKSTAAALVMQKAFEGVILTAPYPKSQIDIYLQVLQNDGGALVATVNAASLALVNVGVAMSDFVVACGVGFVDDTFVVDPSSLESASDRPELTLAVLSHSAKIASCQLDSKLPDGESFERALEFATSGANQIFKVLEYEVRKYSLNGPGGPRRGVARANRPRGGEAGGERQVGETRELGRARPEATCS
;
A
#
# COMPACT_ATOMS: atom_id res chain seq x y z
N MET A 1 -20.06 -10.01 -7.51
CA MET A 1 -20.98 -11.08 -7.99
C MET A 1 -20.27 -12.41 -8.24
N PHE A 2 -18.94 -12.44 -8.41
CA PHE A 2 -18.14 -13.69 -8.46
C PHE A 2 -17.24 -13.89 -7.24
N ALA A 3 -17.28 -12.97 -6.28
CA ALA A 3 -16.32 -12.91 -5.18
C ALA A 3 -16.45 -14.07 -4.18
N SER A 4 -17.60 -14.75 -4.14
CA SER A 4 -17.83 -15.94 -3.34
C SER A 4 -18.41 -17.05 -4.24
N PRO A 5 -18.19 -18.33 -3.89
CA PRO A 5 -18.69 -19.48 -4.66
C PRO A 5 -20.23 -19.62 -4.62
N VAL A 6 -20.94 -18.70 -3.96
CA VAL A 6 -22.39 -18.73 -3.79
C VAL A 6 -23.06 -18.03 -4.97
N TYR A 7 -23.87 -18.78 -5.72
CA TYR A 7 -24.70 -18.21 -6.79
C TYR A 7 -25.82 -17.34 -6.23
N ARG A 8 -25.94 -16.09 -6.70
CA ARG A 8 -26.99 -15.14 -6.28
C ARG A 8 -27.87 -14.74 -7.47
N SER A 9 -29.19 -14.91 -7.32
CA SER A 9 -30.16 -14.78 -8.42
C SER A 9 -30.70 -13.36 -8.65
N THR A 10 -30.40 -12.38 -7.80
CA THR A 10 -31.01 -11.04 -7.87
C THR A 10 -29.99 -9.95 -8.15
N TRP A 11 -30.41 -8.97 -8.95
CA TRP A 11 -29.59 -7.84 -9.40
C TRP A 11 -29.67 -6.64 -8.43
N LYS A 12 -30.40 -6.77 -7.32
CA LYS A 12 -30.49 -5.74 -6.27
C LYS A 12 -29.25 -5.78 -5.39
N GLY A 13 -28.62 -4.62 -5.22
CA GLY A 13 -27.46 -4.44 -4.37
C GLY A 13 -27.67 -5.01 -2.97
N ASP A 14 -26.66 -5.70 -2.45
CA ASP A 14 -26.66 -6.21 -1.08
C ASP A 14 -26.69 -5.06 -0.09
N GLY A 15 -27.50 -5.16 0.97
CA GLY A 15 -27.49 -4.17 2.06
C GLY A 15 -26.08 -3.98 2.65
N LYS A 16 -25.30 -5.08 2.74
CA LYS A 16 -23.89 -5.04 3.15
C LYS A 16 -23.02 -4.22 2.19
N SER A 17 -23.24 -4.37 0.88
CA SER A 17 -22.48 -3.61 -0.14
C SER A 17 -22.84 -2.12 -0.11
N THR A 18 -24.11 -1.78 0.12
CA THR A 18 -24.54 -0.38 0.28
C THR A 18 -23.98 0.24 1.55
N ALA A 19 -23.93 -0.51 2.66
CA ALA A 19 -23.32 -0.06 3.90
C ALA A 19 -21.82 0.20 3.73
N ALA A 20 -21.08 -0.73 3.11
CA ALA A 20 -19.65 -0.54 2.83
C ALA A 20 -19.40 0.67 1.91
N ALA A 21 -20.23 0.87 0.89
CA ALA A 21 -20.14 2.02 0.00
C ALA A 21 -20.35 3.35 0.74
N LEU A 22 -21.32 3.41 1.66
CA LEU A 22 -21.57 4.59 2.47
C LEU A 22 -20.37 4.92 3.37
N VAL A 23 -19.74 3.91 3.97
CA VAL A 23 -18.58 4.06 4.83
C VAL A 23 -17.39 4.61 4.05
N MET A 24 -17.15 4.07 2.86
CA MET A 24 -16.10 4.57 1.97
C MET A 24 -16.39 5.98 1.50
N GLN A 25 -17.62 6.26 1.09
CA GLN A 25 -18.01 7.60 0.67
C GLN A 25 -17.70 8.61 1.77
N LYS A 26 -18.08 8.31 3.02
CA LYS A 26 -17.80 9.17 4.17
C LYS A 26 -16.31 9.29 4.49
N ALA A 27 -15.56 8.20 4.39
CA ALA A 27 -14.11 8.20 4.62
C ALA A 27 -13.37 9.08 3.59
N PHE A 28 -13.73 8.98 2.31
CA PHE A 28 -13.06 9.73 1.24
C PHE A 28 -13.57 11.16 1.07
N GLU A 29 -14.81 11.47 1.44
CA GLU A 29 -15.37 12.83 1.42
C GLU A 29 -14.56 13.80 2.29
N GLY A 30 -14.04 13.34 3.43
CA GLY A 30 -13.18 14.14 4.31
C GLY A 30 -11.72 14.28 3.84
N VAL A 31 -11.31 13.50 2.84
CA VAL A 31 -9.89 13.39 2.41
C VAL A 31 -9.66 14.03 1.05
N ILE A 32 -10.65 13.95 0.14
CA ILE A 32 -10.56 14.54 -1.19
C ILE A 32 -10.74 16.05 -1.11
N LEU A 33 -9.80 16.80 -1.70
CA LEU A 33 -9.89 18.25 -1.79
C LEU A 33 -10.84 18.63 -2.91
N THR A 34 -11.99 19.22 -2.58
CA THR A 34 -13.03 19.63 -3.55
C THR A 34 -12.75 20.99 -4.19
N ALA A 35 -11.96 21.85 -3.53
CA ALA A 35 -11.60 23.18 -4.04
C ALA A 35 -11.02 23.20 -5.48
N PRO A 36 -10.11 22.28 -5.88
CA PRO A 36 -9.61 22.22 -7.26
C PRO A 36 -10.64 21.72 -8.29
N TYR A 37 -11.82 21.23 -7.87
CA TYR A 37 -12.77 20.53 -8.75
C TYR A 37 -14.21 21.12 -8.68
N PRO A 38 -14.44 22.42 -8.96
CA PRO A 38 -15.73 23.09 -8.73
C PRO A 38 -16.88 22.65 -9.65
N LYS A 39 -16.62 21.86 -10.71
CA LYS A 39 -17.63 21.36 -11.67
C LYS A 39 -17.39 19.90 -12.06
N SER A 40 -16.59 19.17 -11.30
CA SER A 40 -16.26 17.79 -11.60
C SER A 40 -17.05 16.84 -10.69
N GLN A 41 -17.46 15.71 -11.24
CA GLN A 41 -18.01 14.61 -10.49
C GLN A 41 -16.94 13.52 -10.38
N ILE A 42 -16.69 13.03 -9.15
CA ILE A 42 -15.73 11.96 -8.88
C ILE A 42 -16.54 10.74 -8.46
N ASP A 43 -16.64 9.76 -9.36
CA ASP A 43 -17.32 8.50 -9.11
C ASP A 43 -16.28 7.38 -8.94
N ILE A 44 -16.31 6.71 -7.79
CA ILE A 44 -15.40 5.62 -7.45
C ILE A 44 -16.15 4.29 -7.59
N TYR A 45 -15.72 3.45 -8.55
CA TYR A 45 -16.29 2.13 -8.77
C TYR A 45 -15.34 1.05 -8.26
N LEU A 46 -15.83 0.19 -7.38
CA LEU A 46 -15.06 -0.91 -6.80
C LEU A 46 -15.70 -2.24 -7.17
N GLN A 47 -14.91 -3.09 -7.82
CA GLN A 47 -15.32 -4.43 -8.18
C GLN A 47 -14.46 -5.45 -7.44
N VAL A 48 -15.06 -6.12 -6.45
CA VAL A 48 -14.43 -7.23 -5.74
C VAL A 48 -14.53 -8.48 -6.62
N LEU A 49 -13.37 -8.99 -7.05
CA LEU A 49 -13.27 -10.20 -7.88
C LEU A 49 -13.27 -11.47 -7.03
N GLN A 50 -12.55 -11.44 -5.91
CA GLN A 50 -12.46 -12.53 -4.93
C GLN A 50 -12.56 -11.90 -3.54
N ASN A 51 -13.31 -12.54 -2.65
CA ASN A 51 -13.43 -12.13 -1.26
C ASN A 51 -13.05 -13.32 -0.37
N ASP A 52 -11.97 -13.15 0.41
CA ASP A 52 -11.51 -14.13 1.39
C ASP A 52 -11.33 -13.49 2.77
N GLY A 53 -12.27 -12.63 3.17
CA GLY A 53 -12.17 -11.82 4.38
C GLY A 53 -11.70 -10.41 4.07
N GLY A 54 -11.99 -9.46 4.98
CA GLY A 54 -11.48 -8.09 4.86
C GLY A 54 -11.87 -7.33 3.59
N ALA A 55 -12.97 -7.67 2.90
CA ALA A 55 -13.33 -7.05 1.62
C ALA A 55 -13.39 -5.51 1.69
N LEU A 56 -13.90 -4.96 2.79
CA LEU A 56 -13.98 -3.51 3.02
C LEU A 56 -12.58 -2.88 3.14
N VAL A 57 -11.68 -3.54 3.87
CA VAL A 57 -10.29 -3.11 4.08
C VAL A 57 -9.55 -3.05 2.74
N ALA A 58 -9.63 -4.13 1.96
CA ALA A 58 -8.97 -4.23 0.67
C ALA A 58 -9.48 -3.17 -0.32
N THR A 59 -10.78 -2.89 -0.31
CA THR A 59 -11.39 -1.92 -1.22
C THR A 59 -11.06 -0.48 -0.86
N VAL A 60 -10.93 -0.12 0.43
CA VAL A 60 -10.40 1.19 0.84
C VAL A 60 -8.97 1.38 0.34
N ASN A 61 -8.11 0.38 0.55
CA ASN A 61 -6.71 0.45 0.11
C ASN A 61 -6.59 0.56 -1.42
N ALA A 62 -7.42 -0.18 -2.15
CA ALA A 62 -7.50 -0.10 -3.61
C ALA A 62 -8.00 1.26 -4.10
N ALA A 63 -9.00 1.85 -3.44
CA ALA A 63 -9.52 3.17 -3.78
C ALA A 63 -8.45 4.26 -3.59
N SER A 64 -7.70 4.23 -2.48
CA SER A 64 -6.60 5.17 -2.24
C SER A 64 -5.54 5.10 -3.34
N LEU A 65 -5.12 3.88 -3.73
CA LEU A 65 -4.19 3.70 -4.83
C LEU A 65 -4.74 4.22 -6.18
N ALA A 66 -6.01 3.96 -6.46
CA ALA A 66 -6.65 4.42 -7.70
C ALA A 66 -6.67 5.96 -7.78
N LEU A 67 -7.01 6.63 -6.68
CA LEU A 67 -7.03 8.09 -6.59
C LEU A 67 -5.64 8.70 -6.79
N VAL A 68 -4.61 8.09 -6.18
CA VAL A 68 -3.21 8.52 -6.38
C VAL A 68 -2.78 8.31 -7.84
N ASN A 69 -3.13 7.18 -8.45
CA ASN A 69 -2.76 6.89 -9.84
C ASN A 69 -3.40 7.86 -10.85
N VAL A 70 -4.64 8.29 -10.59
CA VAL A 70 -5.33 9.30 -11.42
C VAL A 70 -4.84 10.73 -11.13
N GLY A 71 -4.14 10.95 -10.01
CA GLY A 71 -3.64 12.27 -9.62
C GLY A 71 -4.70 13.17 -9.02
N VAL A 72 -5.69 12.59 -8.31
CA VAL A 72 -6.70 13.36 -7.58
C VAL A 72 -6.05 14.03 -6.36
N ALA A 73 -6.31 15.32 -6.17
CA ALA A 73 -5.81 16.06 -5.01
C ALA A 73 -6.45 15.55 -3.72
N MET A 74 -5.66 14.89 -2.88
CA MET A 74 -6.06 14.36 -1.57
C MET A 74 -5.21 15.01 -0.47
N SER A 75 -5.81 15.22 0.71
CA SER A 75 -5.11 15.77 1.87
C SER A 75 -4.19 14.76 2.54
N ASP A 76 -4.57 13.49 2.56
CA ASP A 76 -3.83 12.41 3.19
C ASP A 76 -4.12 11.08 2.47
N PHE A 77 -3.31 10.06 2.75
CA PHE A 77 -3.46 8.71 2.22
C PHE A 77 -4.24 7.83 3.21
N VAL A 78 -5.38 7.31 2.77
CA VAL A 78 -6.23 6.44 3.61
C VAL A 78 -5.75 5.00 3.51
N VAL A 79 -5.47 4.40 4.66
CA VAL A 79 -5.17 2.96 4.77
C VAL A 79 -6.11 2.33 5.76
N ALA A 80 -6.72 1.23 5.36
CA ALA A 80 -7.52 0.41 6.24
C ALA A 80 -6.76 -0.84 6.67
N CYS A 81 -7.08 -1.31 7.87
CA CYS A 81 -6.65 -2.57 8.44
C CYS A 81 -7.79 -3.21 9.24
N GLY A 82 -7.98 -4.51 9.09
CA GLY A 82 -8.89 -5.31 9.91
C GLY A 82 -8.14 -5.98 11.06
N VAL A 83 -8.80 -6.16 12.20
CA VAL A 83 -8.30 -6.95 13.33
C VAL A 83 -9.43 -7.84 13.83
N GLY A 84 -9.17 -9.14 13.89
CA GLY A 84 -10.06 -10.14 14.46
C GLY A 84 -9.53 -10.65 15.80
N PHE A 85 -10.43 -11.09 16.67
CA PHE A 85 -10.06 -11.77 17.91
C PHE A 85 -10.25 -13.28 17.75
N VAL A 86 -9.16 -14.05 17.75
CA VAL A 86 -9.12 -15.48 17.45
C VAL A 86 -8.40 -16.20 18.60
N ASP A 87 -9.10 -17.11 19.28
CA ASP A 87 -8.53 -17.99 20.33
C ASP A 87 -7.69 -17.24 21.38
N ASP A 88 -8.28 -16.20 21.98
CA ASP A 88 -7.66 -15.28 22.96
C ASP A 88 -6.48 -14.43 22.44
N THR A 89 -6.30 -14.37 21.12
CA THR A 89 -5.25 -13.56 20.47
C THR A 89 -5.82 -12.60 19.44
N PHE A 90 -5.17 -11.44 19.28
CA PHE A 90 -5.51 -10.49 18.22
C PHE A 90 -4.76 -10.86 16.94
N VAL A 91 -5.51 -11.04 15.86
CA VAL A 91 -4.99 -11.35 14.53
C VAL A 91 -5.27 -10.16 13.61
N VAL A 92 -4.22 -9.69 12.93
CA VAL A 92 -4.32 -8.61 11.94
C VAL A 92 -4.69 -9.23 10.60
N ASP A 93 -5.66 -8.63 9.91
CA ASP A 93 -6.20 -9.06 8.61
C ASP A 93 -6.77 -10.50 8.64
N PRO A 94 -7.88 -10.73 9.36
CA PRO A 94 -8.48 -12.06 9.45
C PRO A 94 -9.03 -12.53 8.10
N SER A 95 -8.81 -13.81 7.81
CA SER A 95 -9.38 -14.50 6.65
C SER A 95 -10.87 -14.79 6.83
N SER A 96 -11.57 -15.13 5.74
CA SER A 96 -13.00 -15.46 5.78
C SER A 96 -13.34 -16.61 6.74
N LEU A 97 -12.43 -17.57 6.90
CA LEU A 97 -12.58 -18.71 7.81
C LEU A 97 -12.49 -18.27 9.28
N GLU A 98 -11.61 -17.31 9.57
CA GLU A 98 -11.42 -16.77 10.91
C GLU A 98 -12.59 -15.85 11.31
N SER A 99 -13.08 -15.04 10.37
CA SER A 99 -14.26 -14.17 10.57
C SER A 99 -15.57 -14.95 10.69
N ALA A 100 -15.67 -16.18 10.15
CA ALA A 100 -16.89 -16.97 10.19
C ALA A 100 -17.31 -17.42 11.61
N SER A 101 -16.41 -17.32 12.59
CA SER A 101 -16.56 -17.94 13.92
C SER A 101 -17.33 -17.08 14.96
N ASP A 102 -18.18 -16.15 14.53
CA ASP A 102 -18.92 -15.19 15.41
C ASP A 102 -18.00 -14.47 16.43
N ARG A 103 -16.82 -14.09 15.94
CA ARG A 103 -15.77 -13.43 16.71
C ARG A 103 -15.83 -11.91 16.49
N PRO A 104 -15.34 -11.10 17.43
CA PRO A 104 -15.25 -9.67 17.22
C PRO A 104 -14.22 -9.31 16.17
N GLU A 105 -14.69 -8.58 15.16
CA GLU A 105 -13.91 -8.01 14.07
C GLU A 105 -14.04 -6.48 14.12
N LEU A 106 -12.88 -5.84 14.12
CA LEU A 106 -12.70 -4.40 14.08
C LEU A 106 -12.08 -4.02 12.73
N THR A 107 -12.76 -3.19 11.97
CA THR A 107 -12.19 -2.56 10.77
C THR A 107 -11.87 -1.10 11.05
N LEU A 108 -10.60 -0.74 10.89
CA LEU A 108 -10.11 0.63 11.11
C LEU A 108 -9.59 1.21 9.80
N ALA A 109 -9.98 2.44 9.48
CA ALA A 109 -9.37 3.24 8.42
C ALA A 109 -8.65 4.45 9.04
N VAL A 110 -7.36 4.59 8.72
CA VAL A 110 -6.44 5.58 9.27
C VAL A 110 -5.88 6.44 8.15
N LEU A 111 -5.67 7.71 8.47
CA LEU A 111 -4.96 8.69 7.65
C LEU A 111 -3.47 8.59 7.99
N SER A 112 -2.66 8.23 7.00
CA SER A 112 -1.29 7.76 7.22
C SER A 112 -0.34 8.87 7.68
N HIS A 113 -0.53 10.10 7.21
CA HIS A 113 0.33 11.23 7.56
C HIS A 113 -0.08 11.90 8.88
N SER A 114 -1.38 12.07 9.09
CA SER A 114 -1.94 12.73 10.27
C SER A 114 -2.20 11.78 11.44
N ALA A 115 -2.06 10.45 11.25
CA ALA A 115 -2.37 9.39 12.21
C ALA A 115 -3.79 9.50 12.81
N LYS A 116 -4.72 10.13 12.08
CA LYS A 116 -6.11 10.31 12.48
C LYS A 116 -6.96 9.16 11.97
N ILE A 117 -7.95 8.77 12.76
CA ILE A 117 -8.90 7.73 12.36
C ILE A 117 -9.97 8.37 11.47
N ALA A 118 -10.11 7.86 10.24
CA ALA A 118 -11.14 8.29 9.30
C ALA A 118 -12.47 7.56 9.55
N SER A 119 -12.41 6.25 9.77
CA SER A 119 -13.57 5.45 10.13
C SER A 119 -13.16 4.25 10.99
N CYS A 120 -14.07 3.81 11.84
CA CYS A 120 -13.89 2.66 12.72
C CYS A 120 -15.22 1.91 12.75
N GLN A 121 -15.20 0.62 12.41
CA GLN A 121 -16.37 -0.25 12.41
C GLN A 121 -16.11 -1.46 13.27
N LEU A 122 -17.01 -1.72 14.21
CA LEU A 122 -16.99 -2.89 15.07
C LEU A 122 -18.28 -3.66 14.82
N ASP A 123 -18.16 -4.90 14.34
CA ASP A 123 -19.33 -5.70 13.95
C ASP A 123 -19.94 -6.47 15.12
N SER A 124 -19.15 -6.81 16.14
CA SER A 124 -19.65 -7.54 17.31
C SER A 124 -19.04 -7.06 18.63
N LYS A 125 -19.64 -7.54 19.73
CA LYS A 125 -19.34 -7.01 21.07
C LYS A 125 -18.01 -7.55 21.57
N LEU A 126 -17.11 -6.65 21.92
CA LEU A 126 -15.89 -7.01 22.66
C LEU A 126 -16.25 -7.30 24.12
N PRO A 127 -15.63 -8.33 24.74
CA PRO A 127 -15.91 -8.69 26.14
C PRO A 127 -15.52 -7.58 27.11
N ASP A 128 -14.43 -6.84 26.83
CA ASP A 128 -13.88 -5.81 27.70
C ASP A 128 -13.50 -4.54 26.92
N GLY A 129 -13.56 -3.38 27.60
CA GLY A 129 -13.13 -2.10 27.03
C GLY A 129 -11.62 -2.02 26.78
N GLU A 130 -10.81 -2.64 27.63
CA GLU A 130 -9.34 -2.67 27.46
C GLU A 130 -8.91 -3.46 26.21
N SER A 131 -9.70 -4.47 25.83
CA SER A 131 -9.48 -5.26 24.62
C SER A 131 -9.67 -4.43 23.35
N PHE A 132 -10.53 -3.40 23.39
CA PHE A 132 -10.72 -2.48 22.27
C PHE A 132 -9.48 -1.59 22.04
N GLU A 133 -8.89 -1.05 23.10
CA GLU A 133 -7.67 -0.22 22.99
C GLU A 133 -6.52 -1.03 22.40
N ARG A 134 -6.32 -2.27 22.87
CA ARG A 134 -5.32 -3.18 22.29
C ARG A 134 -5.61 -3.46 20.82
N ALA A 135 -6.85 -3.76 20.46
CA ALA A 135 -7.23 -3.99 19.07
C ALA A 135 -6.93 -2.77 18.18
N LEU A 136 -7.17 -1.55 18.68
CA LEU A 136 -6.90 -0.31 17.98
C LEU A 136 -5.39 -0.10 17.76
N GLU A 137 -4.57 -0.39 18.76
CA GLU A 137 -3.11 -0.35 18.64
C GLU A 137 -2.59 -1.35 17.60
N PHE A 138 -3.08 -2.60 17.63
CA PHE A 138 -2.75 -3.61 16.63
C PHE A 138 -3.20 -3.19 15.23
N ALA A 139 -4.41 -2.65 15.08
CA ALA A 139 -4.94 -2.17 13.81
C ALA A 139 -4.11 -1.00 13.27
N THR A 140 -3.69 -0.07 14.13
CA THR A 140 -2.85 1.07 13.74
C THR A 140 -1.45 0.61 13.32
N SER A 141 -0.86 -0.34 14.07
CA SER A 141 0.43 -0.95 13.71
C SER A 141 0.35 -1.68 12.36
N GLY A 142 -0.71 -2.46 12.14
CA GLY A 142 -0.98 -3.16 10.87
C GLY A 142 -1.18 -2.18 9.70
N ALA A 143 -1.99 -1.14 9.89
CA ALA A 143 -2.20 -0.09 8.89
C ALA A 143 -0.88 0.60 8.50
N ASN A 144 0.00 0.87 9.46
CA ASN A 144 1.31 1.46 9.20
C ASN A 144 2.23 0.53 8.39
N GLN A 145 2.14 -0.79 8.58
CA GLN A 145 2.89 -1.76 7.79
C GLN A 145 2.38 -1.79 6.35
N ILE A 146 1.05 -1.84 6.17
CA ILE A 146 0.41 -1.79 4.85
C ILE A 146 0.79 -0.48 4.13
N PHE A 147 0.74 0.65 4.83
CA PHE A 147 1.10 1.96 4.28
C PHE A 147 2.52 1.97 3.70
N LYS A 148 3.50 1.41 4.40
CA LYS A 148 4.90 1.35 3.91
C LYS A 148 5.01 0.61 2.58
N VAL A 149 4.26 -0.48 2.42
CA VAL A 149 4.26 -1.28 1.18
C VAL A 149 3.59 -0.49 0.04
N LEU A 150 2.42 0.10 0.31
CA LEU A 150 1.69 0.90 -0.67
C LEU A 150 2.51 2.12 -1.13
N GLU A 151 3.09 2.85 -0.18
CA GLU A 151 3.91 4.04 -0.43
C GLU A 151 5.16 3.70 -1.24
N TYR A 152 5.80 2.56 -0.94
CA TYR A 152 6.95 2.08 -1.71
C TYR A 152 6.60 1.85 -3.17
N GLU A 153 5.49 1.15 -3.45
CA GLU A 153 5.06 0.90 -4.83
C GLU A 153 4.64 2.20 -5.53
N VAL A 154 3.85 3.08 -4.89
CA VAL A 154 3.48 4.38 -5.46
C VAL A 154 4.71 5.20 -5.83
N ARG A 155 5.71 5.29 -4.96
CA ARG A 155 6.97 6.01 -5.25
C ARG A 155 7.71 5.42 -6.43
N LYS A 156 7.79 4.09 -6.50
CA LYS A 156 8.44 3.37 -7.60
C LYS A 156 7.72 3.59 -8.92
N TYR A 157 6.39 3.59 -8.94
CA TYR A 157 5.58 3.91 -10.13
C TYR A 157 5.78 5.36 -10.58
N SER A 158 5.84 6.32 -9.65
CA SER A 158 6.10 7.72 -10.00
C SER A 158 7.48 7.93 -10.64
N LEU A 159 8.49 7.15 -10.25
CA LEU A 159 9.85 7.22 -10.80
C LEU A 159 10.01 6.50 -12.14
N ASN A 160 9.31 5.37 -12.33
CA ASN A 160 9.48 4.48 -13.49
C ASN A 160 8.30 4.51 -14.48
N GLY A 161 7.27 5.29 -14.21
CA GLY A 161 6.07 5.39 -15.06
C GLY A 161 6.36 6.06 -16.41
N PRO A 162 5.43 5.95 -17.38
CA PRO A 162 5.60 6.50 -18.73
C PRO A 162 5.80 8.02 -18.78
N GLY A 163 5.52 8.74 -17.69
CA GLY A 163 5.78 10.18 -17.49
C GLY A 163 6.90 10.51 -16.49
N GLY A 164 7.58 9.52 -15.91
CA GLY A 164 8.72 9.74 -15.02
C GLY A 164 9.88 10.39 -15.78
N PRO A 165 10.82 11.08 -15.10
CA PRO A 165 12.02 11.60 -15.75
C PRO A 165 12.72 10.41 -16.40
N ARG A 166 12.62 10.31 -17.73
CA ARG A 166 13.28 9.25 -18.49
C ARG A 166 14.73 9.31 -18.04
N ARG A 167 15.19 8.29 -17.31
CA ARG A 167 16.61 8.17 -16.94
C ARG A 167 17.32 8.32 -18.26
N GLY A 168 17.90 9.50 -18.49
CA GLY A 168 18.65 9.76 -19.68
C GLY A 168 19.64 8.64 -19.72
N VAL A 169 19.56 7.81 -20.76
CA VAL A 169 20.60 6.82 -21.04
C VAL A 169 21.85 7.66 -21.05
N ALA A 170 22.63 7.59 -19.96
CA ALA A 170 23.92 8.23 -19.90
C ALA A 170 24.59 7.73 -21.16
N ARG A 171 24.84 8.63 -22.11
CA ARG A 171 25.51 8.31 -23.36
C ARG A 171 26.88 7.79 -22.93
N ALA A 172 26.99 6.49 -22.73
CA ALA A 172 28.24 5.80 -22.60
C ALA A 172 29.00 6.18 -23.87
N ASN A 173 30.04 6.99 -23.67
CA ASN A 173 30.87 7.51 -24.73
C ASN A 173 31.44 6.29 -25.47
N ARG A 174 30.84 5.94 -26.61
CA ARG A 174 31.27 4.82 -27.43
C ARG A 174 32.65 5.23 -27.94
N PRO A 175 33.75 4.53 -27.58
CA PRO A 175 35.07 4.93 -28.02
C PRO A 175 35.07 4.89 -29.55
N ARG A 176 35.27 6.05 -30.18
CA ARG A 176 35.51 6.11 -31.62
C ARG A 176 36.82 5.40 -31.87
N GLY A 177 36.78 4.40 -32.76
CA GLY A 177 37.97 3.73 -33.26
C GLY A 177 38.98 4.77 -33.75
N GLY A 178 40.20 4.63 -33.25
CA GLY A 178 41.40 5.32 -33.69
C GLY A 178 42.46 4.27 -33.97
N GLU A 179 43.10 4.41 -35.11
CA GLU A 179 43.85 3.41 -35.86
C GLU A 179 45.16 2.95 -35.22
N ALA A 180 45.63 1.81 -35.73
CA ALA A 180 46.97 1.29 -35.54
C ALA A 180 48.03 2.21 -36.18
N GLY A 181 49.12 2.46 -35.45
CA GLY A 181 50.33 3.12 -35.96
C GLY A 181 51.31 3.33 -34.82
N GLY A 182 52.38 2.52 -34.79
CA GLY A 182 53.30 2.45 -33.66
C GLY A 182 54.40 3.50 -33.66
N GLU A 183 55.10 3.60 -32.53
CA GLU A 183 56.54 3.84 -32.47
C GLU A 183 57.09 3.43 -31.11
N ARG A 184 58.33 2.94 -31.13
CA ARG A 184 59.08 2.42 -29.98
C ARG A 184 59.64 3.59 -29.18
N GLN A 185 59.67 3.49 -27.86
CA GLN A 185 60.85 3.87 -27.09
C GLN A 185 60.91 3.16 -25.73
N VAL A 186 62.16 2.95 -25.32
CA VAL A 186 62.67 2.08 -24.25
C VAL A 186 63.00 2.93 -23.02
N GLY A 187 62.94 2.32 -21.83
CA GLY A 187 63.43 2.85 -20.55
C GLY A 187 62.29 3.26 -19.62
N GLU A 188 62.24 2.95 -18.33
CA GLU A 188 63.31 2.68 -17.38
C GLU A 188 62.72 1.95 -16.15
N THR A 189 63.54 1.09 -15.57
CA THR A 189 63.41 0.32 -14.32
C THR A 189 63.06 1.15 -13.07
N ARG A 190 62.28 0.55 -12.16
CA ARG A 190 62.51 0.40 -10.69
C ARG A 190 61.21 -0.11 -10.04
N GLU A 191 61.10 -1.40 -9.71
CA GLU A 191 61.51 -2.06 -8.46
C GLU A 191 60.88 -1.52 -7.17
N LEU A 192 60.41 -2.48 -6.35
CA LEU A 192 60.02 -2.44 -4.93
C LEU A 192 58.58 -1.97 -4.63
N GLY A 193 57.72 -2.72 -3.93
CA GLY A 193 57.92 -3.95 -3.18
C GLY A 193 56.59 -4.53 -2.70
N ARG A 194 56.64 -5.83 -2.40
CA ARG A 194 55.61 -6.65 -1.76
C ARG A 194 55.17 -6.06 -0.41
N ALA A 195 53.89 -6.20 -0.07
CA ALA A 195 53.46 -6.92 1.13
C ALA A 195 51.95 -7.21 1.09
N ARG A 196 51.60 -8.39 1.61
CA ARG A 196 50.27 -9.00 1.70
C ARG A 196 49.57 -8.63 3.03
N PRO A 197 48.29 -9.04 3.24
CA PRO A 197 47.38 -8.45 4.22
C PRO A 197 47.32 -9.21 5.55
N GLU A 198 46.91 -8.52 6.62
CA GLU A 198 46.41 -9.07 7.88
C GLU A 198 45.16 -8.23 8.25
N ALA A 199 43.93 -8.72 8.37
CA ALA A 199 43.41 -9.77 9.26
C ALA A 199 43.65 -9.46 10.74
N THR A 200 42.75 -8.70 11.37
CA THR A 200 42.41 -8.95 12.79
C THR A 200 41.02 -8.42 13.13
N CYS A 201 40.28 -9.30 13.81
CA CYS A 201 39.02 -9.13 14.50
C CYS A 201 39.25 -8.47 15.87
N SER A 202 38.32 -7.60 16.29
CA SER A 202 38.03 -7.29 17.69
C SER A 202 36.52 -7.03 17.80
#